data_AF-A0A7C7VSN2-F1
#
_entry.id   AF-A0A7C7VSN2-F1
#
_cell.length_a   1.000
_cell.length_b   1.000
_cell.length_c   1.000
_cell.angle_alpha   90.00
_cell.angle_beta   90.00
_cell.angle_gamma   90.00
#
_symmetry.space_group_name_H-M   'P 1'
#
loop_
_entity.id
_entity.type
_entity.pdbx_description
1 polymer ?
#
loop_
_entity_poly.entity_id
_entity_poly.type
_entity_poly.pdbx_seq_one_letter_code
_entity_poly.pdbx_strand_id
1 'polypeptide(L)' 'MRKEASFALDLARKCVTLNVQRKKWEKNDDVIVRIAKETGCPVATNDRDLRKKLRKEGIATIYVREKKYLNLEGEIP' A
#
# COMPACT_ATOMS: atom_id res chain seq x y z
N MET A 1 -13.98 16.34 -4.42
CA MET A 1 -13.60 14.98 -4.89
C MET A 1 -12.81 14.93 -6.20
N ARG A 2 -13.28 15.51 -7.32
CA ARG A 2 -12.54 15.39 -8.60
C ARG A 2 -11.14 16.02 -8.55
N LYS A 3 -11.01 17.21 -7.93
CA LYS A 3 -9.71 17.92 -7.83
C LYS A 3 -8.70 17.14 -6.98
N GLU A 4 -9.12 16.56 -5.87
CA GLU A 4 -8.29 15.77 -4.96
C GLU A 4 -7.82 14.48 -5.64
N ALA A 5 -8.71 13.79 -6.35
CA ALA A 5 -8.37 12.60 -7.11
C ALA A 5 -7.40 12.90 -8.27
N SER A 6 -7.59 14.03 -8.98
CA SER A 6 -6.67 14.48 -10.02
C SER A 6 -5.28 14.78 -9.46
N PHE A 7 -5.22 15.51 -8.34
CA PHE A 7 -3.95 15.80 -7.67
C PHE A 7 -3.23 14.52 -7.21
N ALA A 8 -3.97 13.57 -6.63
CA ALA A 8 -3.41 12.27 -6.24
C ALA A 8 -2.87 11.48 -7.45
N LEU A 9 -3.57 11.52 -8.58
CA LEU A 9 -3.12 10.87 -9.81
C LEU A 9 -1.83 11.50 -10.37
N ASP A 10 -1.73 12.84 -10.35
CA ASP A 10 -0.52 13.54 -10.80
C ASP A 10 0.68 13.26 -9.90
N LEU A 11 0.47 13.04 -8.61
CA LEU A 11 1.51 12.59 -7.70
C LEU A 11 1.93 11.14 -8.00
N ALA A 12 0.95 10.24 -8.17
CA ALA A 12 1.21 8.82 -8.43
C ALA A 12 1.98 8.58 -9.75
N ARG A 13 1.79 9.44 -10.76
CA ARG A 13 2.53 9.40 -12.03
C ARG A 13 4.04 9.59 -11.90
N LYS A 14 4.52 10.13 -10.76
CA LYS A 14 5.96 10.28 -10.48
C LYS A 14 6.60 9.00 -9.94
N CYS A 15 5.80 8.00 -9.59
CA CYS A 15 6.26 6.73 -9.06
C CYS A 15 6.53 5.72 -10.18
N VAL A 16 7.39 4.74 -9.91
CA VAL A 16 7.54 3.57 -10.78
C VAL A 16 6.27 2.75 -10.73
N THR A 17 5.73 2.40 -11.91
CA THR A 17 4.53 1.56 -12.01
C THR A 17 4.92 0.10 -12.15
N LEU A 18 4.42 -0.74 -11.23
CA LEU A 18 4.53 -2.18 -11.34
C LEU A 18 3.25 -2.73 -11.99
N ASN A 19 3.37 -3.19 -13.24
CA ASN A 19 2.25 -3.77 -13.97
C ASN A 19 2.00 -5.19 -13.49
N VAL A 20 0.89 -5.40 -12.78
CA VAL A 20 0.49 -6.69 -12.22
C VAL A 20 -0.89 -7.09 -12.71
N GLN A 21 -1.07 -8.38 -13.00
CA GLN A 21 -2.39 -8.91 -13.30
C GLN A 21 -3.14 -9.22 -12.00
N ARG A 22 -4.37 -8.72 -11.91
CA ARG A 22 -5.32 -9.08 -10.85
C ARG A 22 -5.97 -10.41 -11.22
N LYS A 23 -5.95 -11.38 -10.30
CA LYS A 23 -6.67 -12.65 -10.51
C LYS A 23 -8.18 -12.42 -10.41
N LYS A 24 -8.99 -13.25 -11.07
CA LYS A 24 -10.45 -13.06 -11.18
C LYS A 24 -11.16 -12.90 -9.82
N TRP A 25 -10.67 -13.57 -8.79
CA TRP A 25 -11.24 -13.57 -7.44
C TRP A 25 -10.61 -12.55 -6.49
N GLU A 26 -9.56 -11.85 -6.89
CA GLU A 26 -8.85 -10.90 -6.02
C GLU A 26 -9.57 -9.56 -5.95
N LYS A 27 -9.74 -9.02 -4.74
CA LYS A 27 -10.01 -7.61 -4.52
C LYS A 27 -8.70 -6.81 -4.63
N ASN A 28 -8.80 -5.48 -4.75
CA ASN A 28 -7.62 -4.62 -4.89
C ASN A 28 -6.62 -4.79 -3.73
N ASP A 29 -7.13 -4.86 -2.49
CA ASP A 29 -6.31 -5.15 -1.30
C ASP A 29 -5.55 -6.48 -1.41
N ASP A 30 -6.21 -7.51 -1.94
CA ASP A 30 -5.62 -8.85 -2.03
C ASP A 30 -4.44 -8.84 -3.01
N VAL A 31 -4.53 -8.05 -4.09
CA VAL A 31 -3.41 -7.80 -5.01
C VAL A 31 -2.25 -7.12 -4.28
N ILE A 32 -2.52 -6.08 -3.48
CA ILE A 32 -1.47 -5.35 -2.75
C ILE A 32 -0.74 -6.30 -1.79
N VAL A 33 -1.48 -7.07 -0.99
CA VAL A 33 -0.90 -8.03 -0.02
C VAL A 33 -0.08 -9.09 -0.74
N ARG A 34 -0.61 -9.70 -1.81
CA ARG A 34 0.10 -10.73 -2.56
C ARG A 34 1.40 -10.20 -3.15
N ILE A 35 1.34 -9.07 -3.86
CA ILE A 35 2.51 -8.49 -4.51
C ILE A 35 3.56 -8.08 -3.47
N ALA A 36 3.16 -7.44 -2.37
CA ALA A 36 4.09 -7.08 -1.31
C ALA A 36 4.78 -8.29 -0.68
N LYS A 37 4.06 -9.42 -0.54
CA LYS A 37 4.63 -10.68 -0.06
C LYS A 37 5.60 -11.30 -1.06
N GLU A 38 5.25 -11.30 -2.35
CA GLU A 38 6.07 -11.83 -3.44
C GLU A 38 7.38 -11.02 -3.62
N THR A 39 7.33 -9.71 -3.43
CA THR A 39 8.48 -8.82 -3.64
C THR A 39 9.25 -8.47 -2.37
N GLY A 40 8.71 -8.78 -1.18
CA GLY A 40 9.26 -8.35 0.11
C GLY A 40 9.17 -6.84 0.35
N CYS A 41 8.31 -6.12 -0.39
CA CYS A 41 8.22 -4.66 -0.29
C CYS A 41 7.32 -4.22 0.88
N PRO A 42 7.69 -3.16 1.62
CA PRO A 42 6.79 -2.52 2.56
C PRO A 42 5.62 -1.84 1.85
N VAL A 43 4.47 -1.78 2.51
CA VAL A 43 3.25 -1.15 1.96
C VAL A 43 2.93 0.15 2.68
N ALA A 44 2.79 1.24 1.92
CA ALA A 44 2.33 2.52 2.45
C ALA A 44 0.79 2.62 2.40
N THR A 45 0.10 2.55 3.54
CA THR A 45 -1.37 2.71 3.60
C THR A 45 -1.89 3.20 4.94
N ASN A 46 -2.84 4.13 4.90
CA ASN A 46 -3.58 4.59 6.08
C ASN A 46 -4.84 3.75 6.35
N ASP A 47 -5.23 2.84 5.45
CA ASP A 47 -6.40 1.98 5.64
C ASP A 47 -6.17 0.99 6.79
N ARG A 48 -7.00 1.09 7.84
CA ARG A 48 -6.83 0.31 9.08
C ARG A 48 -6.98 -1.19 8.84
N ASP A 49 -7.88 -1.62 7.97
CA ASP A 49 -8.15 -3.04 7.78
C ASP A 49 -7.12 -3.68 6.86
N LEU A 50 -6.61 -2.95 5.87
CA LEU A 50 -5.46 -3.39 5.08
C LEU A 50 -4.20 -3.50 5.95
N ARG A 51 -3.93 -2.54 6.85
CA ARG A 51 -2.81 -2.66 7.80
C ARG A 51 -2.90 -3.91 8.67
N LYS A 52 -4.09 -4.23 9.18
CA LYS A 52 -4.28 -5.48 9.96
C LYS A 52 -3.98 -6.72 9.13
N LYS A 53 -4.39 -6.75 7.86
CA LYS A 53 -4.08 -7.86 6.94
C LYS A 53 -2.58 -7.98 6.70
N LEU A 54 -1.91 -6.88 6.35
CA LEU A 54 -0.46 -6.82 6.11
C LEU A 54 0.33 -7.31 7.33
N ARG A 55 -0.05 -6.86 8.53
CA ARG A 55 0.57 -7.30 9.78
C ARG A 55 0.44 -8.81 10.02
N LYS A 56 -0.74 -9.38 9.75
CA LYS A 56 -0.97 -10.84 9.86
C LYS A 56 -0.09 -11.63 8.90
N GLU A 57 0.22 -11.06 7.74
CA GLU A 57 1.09 -11.66 6.72
C GLU A 57 2.58 -11.35 6.95
N GLY A 58 2.94 -10.63 8.02
CA GLY A 58 4.33 -10.28 8.33
C GLY A 58 4.93 -9.20 7.43
N ILE A 59 4.09 -8.41 6.74
CA ILE A 59 4.52 -7.40 5.78
C ILE A 59 4.67 -6.05 6.48
N ALA A 60 5.86 -5.44 6.35
CA ALA A 60 6.13 -4.12 6.88
C ALA A 60 5.20 -3.05 6.27
N THR A 61 4.72 -2.14 7.10
CA THR A 61 3.69 -1.17 6.72
C THR A 61 4.10 0.24 7.13
N ILE A 62 3.96 1.20 6.21
CA ILE A 62 4.22 2.62 6.44
C ILE A 62 2.88 3.37 6.45
N TYR A 63 2.68 4.28 7.39
CA TYR A 63 1.46 5.10 7.46
C TYR A 63 1.70 6.47 8.05
N VAL A 64 0.82 7.43 7.73
CA VAL A 64 0.88 8.79 8.26
C VAL A 64 0.21 8.85 9.63
N ARG A 65 0.92 9.33 10.64
CA ARG A 65 0.44 9.59 12.01
C ARG A 65 0.42 11.10 12.26
N GLU A 66 -0.60 11.56 12.99
CA GLU A 66 -0.78 12.98 13.37
C GLU A 66 -0.71 13.95 12.18
N LYS A 67 -1.04 13.46 10.96
CA LYS A 67 -0.97 14.21 9.69
C LYS A 67 0.42 14.79 9.36
N LYS A 68 1.48 14.31 10.01
CA LYS A 68 2.82 14.91 9.87
C LYS A 68 3.94 13.87 9.84
N TYR A 69 3.81 12.76 10.56
CA TYR A 69 4.88 11.80 10.72
C TYR A 69 4.60 10.54 9.90
N LEU A 70 5.66 9.95 9.33
CA LEU A 70 5.59 8.61 8.77
C LEU A 70 6.03 7.62 9.85
N ASN A 71 5.13 6.70 10.18
CA ASN A 71 5.41 5.59 11.07
C ASN A 71 5.65 4.33 10.25
N LEU A 72 6.68 3.58 10.62
CA LEU A 72 6.93 2.22 10.15
C LEU A 72 6.47 1.23 11.21
N GLU A 73 5.78 0.18 10.78
CA GLU A 73 5.39 -0.95 11.59
C GLU A 73 5.90 -2.24 10.94
N GLY A 74 6.61 -3.08 11.69
CA GLY A 74 7.32 -4.25 11.17
C GLY A 74 8.78 -3.95 10.85
N GLU A 75 9.46 -4.91 10.24
CA GLU A 75 10.88 -4.85 9.89
C GLU A 75 11.05 -4.85 8.37
N ILE A 76 11.93 -3.99 7.86
CA ILE A 76 12.34 -4.00 6.46
C ILE A 76 13.70 -4.71 6.41
N PRO A 77 13.84 -5.81 5.64
CA PRO A 77 15.13 -6.48 5.45
C PRO A 77 16.22 -5.59 4.86
#